data_AF-A0A1M5PTU0-F1
#
_entry.id   AF-A0A1M5PTU0-F1
#
_cell.length_a   1.000
_cell.length_b   1.000
_cell.length_c   1.000
_cell.angle_alpha   90.00
_cell.angle_beta   90.00
_cell.angle_gamma   90.00
#
_symmetry.space_group_name_H-M   'P 1'
#
loop_
_entity.id
_entity.type
_entity.pdbx_description
1 polymer ?
#
loop_
_entity_poly.entity_id
_entity_poly.type
_entity_poly.pdbx_seq_one_letter_code
_entity_poly.pdbx_strand_id
1 'polypeptide(L)'
;MSTIINDRIDVRISKEHKELIKYASVLKGFKNVTEFVVYCINTEANKIIKENETVLKTYEDKKIFMDAILNPPKANDKLKRAQMNHFKFVEQNESKD
;
A
#
# COMPACT_ATOMS: atom_id res chain seq x y z
N MET A 1 15.74 -12.92 21.17
CA MET A 1 14.87 -13.46 20.11
C MET A 1 13.50 -12.83 20.30
N SER A 2 12.99 -12.10 19.32
CA SER A 2 11.65 -11.51 19.42
C SER A 2 10.63 -12.64 19.43
N THR A 3 9.80 -12.72 20.46
CA THR A 3 8.77 -13.76 20.59
C THR A 3 7.76 -13.60 19.45
N ILE A 4 7.58 -14.63 18.62
CA ILE A 4 6.53 -14.62 17.58
C ILE A 4 5.18 -14.69 18.30
N ILE A 5 4.41 -13.60 18.22
CA ILE A 5 3.04 -13.55 18.72
C ILE A 5 2.15 -14.16 17.63
N ASN A 6 1.61 -15.34 17.89
CA ASN A 6 0.66 -16.01 16.99
C ASN A 6 -0.77 -15.55 17.29
N ASP A 7 -1.58 -15.41 16.24
CA ASP A 7 -3.00 -15.04 16.33
C ASP A 7 -3.87 -15.96 15.45
N ARG A 8 -5.20 -15.91 15.61
CA ARG A 8 -6.15 -16.80 14.92
C ARG A 8 -7.22 -16.02 14.14
N ILE A 9 -7.63 -16.60 13.02
CA ILE A 9 -8.77 -16.14 12.22
C ILE A 9 -9.86 -17.20 12.29
N ASP A 10 -11.00 -16.85 12.87
CA ASP A 10 -12.17 -17.73 12.99
C ASP A 10 -13.26 -17.33 11.98
N VAL A 11 -13.60 -18.24 11.06
CA VAL A 11 -14.62 -18.01 10.01
C VAL A 11 -15.57 -19.19 9.91
N ARG A 12 -16.87 -18.90 9.84
CA ARG A 12 -17.91 -19.89 9.50
C ARG A 12 -18.27 -19.76 8.02
N ILE A 13 -18.26 -20.88 7.31
CA ILE A 13 -18.64 -20.98 5.89
C ILE A 13 -19.65 -22.09 5.69
N SER A 14 -20.40 -22.04 4.59
CA SER A 14 -21.30 -23.11 4.19
C SER A 14 -20.53 -24.38 3.80
N LYS A 15 -21.21 -25.53 3.84
CA LYS A 15 -20.64 -26.80 3.36
C LYS A 15 -20.22 -26.71 1.89
N GLU A 16 -21.04 -26.07 1.07
CA GLU A 16 -20.77 -25.86 -0.36
C GLU A 16 -19.49 -25.06 -0.60
N HIS A 17 -19.31 -23.94 0.11
CA HIS A 17 -18.07 -23.16 0.03
C HIS A 17 -16.86 -23.97 0.48
N LYS A 18 -16.99 -24.79 1.54
CA LYS A 18 -15.90 -25.63 2.01
C LYS A 18 -15.47 -26.66 0.96
N GLU A 19 -16.42 -27.30 0.28
CA GLU A 19 -16.11 -28.27 -0.79
C GLU A 19 -15.48 -27.59 -2.01
N LEU A 20 -15.98 -26.41 -2.41
CA LEU A 20 -15.38 -25.59 -3.47
C LEU A 20 -13.91 -25.27 -3.16
N ILE A 21 -13.63 -24.74 -1.97
CA ILE A 21 -12.28 -24.36 -1.53
C ILE A 21 -11.38 -25.60 -1.49
N LYS A 22 -11.88 -26.72 -0.98
CA LYS A 22 -11.13 -27.98 -0.92
C LYS A 22 -10.77 -28.47 -2.32
N TYR A 23 -11.72 -28.45 -3.25
CA TYR A 23 -11.46 -28.85 -4.64
C TYR A 23 -10.40 -27.94 -5.30
N ALA A 24 -10.54 -26.61 -5.14
CA ALA A 24 -9.56 -25.66 -5.64
C ALA A 24 -8.15 -25.87 -5.03
N SER A 25 -8.07 -26.21 -3.73
CA SER A 25 -6.79 -26.48 -3.06
C SER A 25 -6.06 -27.68 -3.66
N VAL A 26 -6.80 -28.74 -4.01
CA VAL A 26 -6.25 -29.95 -4.63
C VAL A 26 -5.72 -29.63 -6.03
N LEU A 27 -6.50 -28.89 -6.83
CA LEU A 27 -6.08 -28.48 -8.17
C LEU A 27 -4.82 -27.61 -8.17
N LYS A 28 -4.65 -26.76 -7.15
CA LYS A 28 -3.46 -25.92 -6.98
C LYS A 28 -2.28 -26.66 -6.32
N GLY A 29 -2.46 -27.91 -5.89
CA GLY A 29 -1.39 -28.76 -5.35
C GLY A 29 -1.05 -28.48 -3.87
N PHE A 30 -1.96 -27.88 -3.10
CA PHE A 30 -1.72 -27.63 -1.67
C PHE A 30 -1.89 -28.89 -0.83
N LYS A 31 -1.09 -29.01 0.24
CA LYS A 31 -1.13 -30.19 1.12
C LYS A 31 -2.40 -30.25 1.96
N ASN A 32 -2.95 -29.08 2.32
CA ASN A 32 -4.20 -28.99 3.09
C ASN A 32 -4.95 -27.68 2.80
N VAL A 33 -6.24 -27.68 3.16
CA VAL A 33 -7.15 -26.54 2.93
C VAL A 33 -6.72 -25.30 3.70
N THR A 34 -6.19 -25.45 4.91
CA THR A 34 -5.77 -24.32 5.74
C THR A 34 -4.62 -23.56 5.09
N GLU A 35 -3.60 -24.27 4.60
CA GLU A 35 -2.47 -23.70 3.89
C GLU A 35 -2.92 -22.96 2.62
N PHE A 36 -3.86 -23.55 1.88
CA PHE A 36 -4.45 -22.89 0.71
C PHE A 36 -5.20 -21.60 1.07
N VAL A 37 -6.01 -21.62 2.12
CA VAL A 37 -6.76 -20.43 2.57
C VAL A 37 -5.81 -19.32 3.01
N VAL A 38 -4.79 -19.64 3.81
CA VAL A 38 -3.77 -18.66 4.24
C VAL A 38 -3.03 -18.09 3.04
N TYR A 39 -2.63 -18.94 2.08
CA TYR A 39 -1.98 -18.50 0.84
C TYR A 39 -2.87 -17.53 0.05
N CYS A 40 -4.15 -17.86 -0.17
CA CYS A 40 -5.07 -17.03 -0.92
C CYS A 40 -5.31 -15.68 -0.25
N ILE A 41 -5.56 -15.66 1.07
CA ILE A 41 -5.78 -14.43 1.82
C ILE A 41 -4.54 -13.54 1.78
N ASN A 42 -3.35 -14.11 2.02
CA ASN A 42 -2.10 -13.35 1.95
C ASN A 42 -1.82 -12.82 0.54
N THR A 43 -2.10 -13.61 -0.50
CA THR A 43 -1.89 -13.20 -1.89
C THR A 43 -2.78 -12.01 -2.23
N GLU A 44 -4.07 -12.09 -1.90
CA GLU A 44 -5.01 -11.01 -2.20
C GLU A 44 -4.74 -9.77 -1.34
N ALA A 45 -4.41 -9.93 -0.06
CA ALA A 45 -4.04 -8.81 0.81
C ALA A 45 -2.82 -8.05 0.26
N ASN A 46 -1.75 -8.77 -0.12
CA ASN A 46 -0.56 -8.15 -0.70
C ASN A 46 -0.86 -7.46 -2.04
N LYS A 47 -1.73 -8.05 -2.85
CA LYS A 47 -2.16 -7.43 -4.11
C LYS A 47 -2.90 -6.11 -3.86
N ILE A 48 -3.86 -6.10 -2.92
CA ILE A 48 -4.61 -4.89 -2.54
C ILE A 48 -3.66 -3.82 -2.01
N ILE A 49 -2.74 -4.17 -1.11
CA ILE A 49 -1.76 -3.22 -0.55
C ILE A 49 -0.90 -2.65 -1.68
N LYS A 50 -0.32 -3.50 -2.51
CA LYS A 50 0.51 -3.08 -3.64
C LYS A 50 -0.25 -2.17 -4.59
N GLU A 51 -1.49 -2.49 -4.93
CA GLU A 51 -2.30 -1.68 -5.85
C GLU A 51 -2.63 -0.29 -5.28
N ASN A 52 -2.77 -0.16 -3.96
CA ASN A 52 -3.05 1.12 -3.30
C ASN A 52 -1.79 1.95 -3.01
N GLU A 53 -0.67 1.29 -2.68
CA GLU A 53 0.58 1.98 -2.32
C GLU A 53 1.46 2.31 -3.54
N THR A 54 1.18 1.73 -4.71
CA THR A 54 1.96 2.03 -5.92
C THR A 54 1.63 3.44 -6.41
N VAL A 55 2.50 4.39 -6.08
CA VAL A 55 2.57 5.71 -6.71
C VAL A 55 3.16 5.53 -8.13
N LEU A 56 2.57 6.20 -9.13
CA LEU A 56 2.93 6.08 -10.57
C LEU A 56 2.46 4.77 -11.23
N LYS A 57 1.15 4.52 -11.16
CA LYS A 57 0.53 3.30 -11.69
C LYS A 57 0.59 3.25 -13.22
N THR A 58 0.37 4.37 -13.90
CA THR A 58 0.33 4.41 -15.37
C THR A 58 1.70 4.74 -15.97
N TYR A 59 1.88 4.43 -17.25
CA TYR A 59 3.07 4.85 -17.98
C TYR A 59 3.19 6.38 -18.06
N GLU A 60 2.04 7.08 -18.20
CA GLU A 60 2.00 8.54 -18.26
C GLU A 60 2.43 9.17 -16.92
N ASP A 61 1.97 8.64 -15.79
CA ASP A 61 2.42 9.11 -14.47
C ASP A 61 3.93 8.99 -14.32
N LYS A 62 4.50 7.85 -14.73
CA LYS A 62 5.95 7.61 -14.69
C LYS A 62 6.71 8.58 -15.59
N LYS A 63 6.16 8.89 -16.77
CA LYS A 63 6.75 9.83 -17.71
C LYS A 63 6.77 11.25 -17.13
N ILE A 64 5.63 11.72 -16.60
CA ILE A 64 5.52 13.04 -15.96
C ILE A 64 6.47 13.13 -14.76
N PHE A 65 6.52 12.09 -13.93
CA PHE A 65 7.41 12.06 -12.77
C PHE A 65 8.89 12.06 -13.17
N MET A 66 9.29 11.26 -14.17
CA MET A 66 10.66 11.27 -14.67
C MET A 66 11.03 12.61 -15.30
N ASP A 67 10.13 13.21 -16.07
CA ASP A 67 10.36 14.54 -16.65
C ASP A 67 10.52 15.60 -15.55
N ALA A 68 9.71 15.56 -14.49
CA ALA A 68 9.85 16.47 -13.35
C ALA A 68 11.18 16.30 -12.58
N ILE A 69 11.79 15.11 -12.58
CA ILE A 69 13.11 14.87 -11.98
C ILE A 69 14.24 15.34 -12.91
N LEU A 70 14.17 14.98 -14.19
CA LEU A 70 15.23 15.25 -15.16
C LEU A 70 15.22 16.71 -15.62
N ASN A 71 14.03 17.32 -15.71
CA ASN A 71 13.77 18.68 -16.15
C ASN A 71 12.94 19.44 -15.10
N PRO A 72 13.51 19.71 -13.91
CA PRO A 72 12.75 20.29 -12.81
C PRO A 72 12.16 21.66 -13.20
N PRO A 73 10.83 21.83 -13.12
CA PRO A 73 10.19 23.08 -13.50
C PRO A 73 10.51 24.19 -12.50
N LYS A 74 10.52 25.44 -12.98
CA LYS A 74 10.66 26.61 -12.09
C LYS A 74 9.45 26.70 -11.16
N ALA A 75 9.71 27.07 -9.91
CA ALA A 75 8.63 27.35 -8.94
C ALA A 75 7.68 28.43 -9.46
N ASN A 76 6.38 28.15 -9.42
CA ASN A 76 5.36 29.11 -9.79
C ASN A 76 5.14 30.17 -8.68
N ASP A 77 4.43 31.24 -9.00
CA ASP A 77 4.23 32.36 -8.07
C ASP A 77 3.43 31.97 -6.82
N LYS A 78 2.54 30.98 -6.92
CA LYS A 78 1.80 30.46 -5.76
C LYS A 78 2.74 29.76 -4.77
N LEU A 79 3.66 28.92 -5.27
CA LEU A 79 4.64 28.20 -4.45
C LEU A 79 5.64 29.17 -3.80
N LYS A 80 6.12 30.17 -4.55
CA LYS A 80 6.98 31.24 -3.99
C LYS A 80 6.29 32.00 -2.86
N ARG A 81 5.02 32.39 -3.05
CA ARG A 81 4.23 33.04 -1.98
C ARG A 81 4.04 32.14 -0.76
N ALA A 82 3.75 30.86 -0.95
CA ALA A 82 3.60 29.91 0.15
C ALA A 82 4.89 29.77 0.96
N GLN A 83 6.05 29.70 0.28
CA GLN A 83 7.35 29.71 0.93
C GLN A 83 7.59 30.99 1.76
N MET A 84 7.30 32.17 1.20
CA MET A 84 7.44 33.45 1.93
C MET A 84 6.53 33.51 3.16
N ASN A 85 5.29 33.02 3.05
CA ASN A 85 4.36 32.96 4.18
C ASN A 85 4.86 32.01 5.27
N HIS A 86 5.43 30.87 4.88
CA HIS A 86 6.03 29.93 5.83
C HIS A 86 7.23 30.54 6.57
N PHE A 87 8.13 31.25 5.89
CA PHE A 87 9.25 31.93 6.55
C PHE A 87 8.76 32.97 7.57
N LYS A 88 7.78 33.80 7.20
CA LYS A 88 7.16 34.75 8.14
C LYS A 88 6.52 34.06 9.34
N PHE A 89 5.87 32.91 9.11
CA PHE A 89 5.28 32.11 10.18
C PHE A 89 6.36 31.58 11.13
N VAL A 90 7.46 31.04 10.61
CA VAL A 90 8.57 30.54 11.43
C VAL A 90 9.21 31.68 12.23
N GLU A 91 9.55 32.81 11.60
CA GLU A 91 10.15 33.97 12.30
C GLU A 91 9.28 34.53 13.44
N GLN A 92 7.96 34.57 13.24
CA GLN A 92 7.01 35.04 14.26
C GLN A 92 6.85 34.06 15.44
N ASN A 93 7.17 32.78 15.24
CA ASN A 93 7.03 31.74 16.27
C ASN A 93 8.37 31.35 16.92
N GLU A 94 9.51 31.61 16.28
CA GLU A 94 10.85 31.48 16.91
C GLU A 94 11.20 32.68 17.80
N SER A 95 10.60 33.86 17.58
CA SER A 95 10.83 35.06 18.41
C SER A 95 10.09 35.07 19.76
N LYS A 96 9.54 33.93 20.20
CA LYS A 96 8.74 33.78 21.42
C LYS A 96 9.34 32.85 22.48
N ASP A 97 10.50 32.26 22.22
CA ASP A 97 11.38 31.64 23.23
C ASP A 97 12.58 32.55 23.53
#